data_AF-A0A2W6C107-F1
#
_entry.id   AF-A0A2W6C107-F1
#
_cell.length_a   1.000
_cell.length_b   1.000
_cell.length_c   1.000
_cell.angle_alpha   90.00
_cell.angle_beta   90.00
_cell.angle_gamma   90.00
#
_symmetry.space_group_name_H-M   'P 1'
#
loop_
_entity.id
_entity.type
_entity.pdbx_description
1 polymer ?
#
loop_
_entity_poly.entity_id
_entity_poly.type
_entity_poly.pdbx_seq_one_letter_code
_entity_poly.pdbx_strand_id
1 'polypeptide(L)'
;MAFGAFHHFIYKPVKAGDLKHPFSHKVALVEAGLAVLFVKHEVGLALHDAQSSPLLRKLVSPITALEAKIGELKSGGQINPTAVTQANGSIGSIKQGASSAGQPVTEQVPSHL
;
A
#
# COMPACT_ATOMS: atom_id res chain seq x y z
N MET A 1 -0.96 -5.57 8.32
CA MET A 1 -0.71 -4.16 8.70
C MET A 1 -0.53 -3.25 7.48
N ALA A 2 0.37 -3.58 6.54
CA ALA A 2 0.65 -2.76 5.34
C ALA A 2 -0.58 -2.20 4.61
N PHE A 3 -1.55 -3.04 4.24
CA PHE A 3 -2.72 -2.57 3.47
C PHE A 3 -3.64 -1.63 4.27
N GLY A 4 -3.73 -1.80 5.60
CA GLY A 4 -4.48 -0.88 6.45
C GLY A 4 -3.80 0.48 6.57
N ALA A 5 -2.47 0.51 6.67
CA ALA A 5 -1.69 1.74 6.61
C ALA A 5 -1.89 2.48 5.29
N PHE A 6 -1.85 1.74 4.17
CA PHE A 6 -2.11 2.28 2.84
C PHE A 6 -3.52 2.90 2.74
N HIS A 7 -4.56 2.20 3.19
CA HIS A 7 -5.92 2.74 3.11
C HIS A 7 -6.13 3.97 3.99
N HIS A 8 -5.59 3.95 5.21
CA HIS A 8 -5.82 5.01 6.18
C HIS A 8 -5.03 6.28 5.85
N PHE A 9 -3.72 6.15 5.63
CA PHE A 9 -2.79 7.29 5.52
C PHE A 9 -2.51 7.72 4.07
N ILE A 10 -2.88 6.92 3.07
CA ILE A 10 -2.63 7.24 1.66
C ILE A 10 -3.96 7.34 0.90
N TYR A 11 -4.73 6.25 0.82
CA TYR A 11 -5.91 6.20 -0.05
C TYR A 11 -7.02 7.16 0.39
N LYS A 12 -7.38 7.16 1.68
CA LYS A 12 -8.42 8.07 2.22
C LYS A 12 -8.09 9.56 2.02
N PRO A 13 -6.92 10.09 2.43
CA PRO A 13 -6.61 11.51 2.26
C PRO A 13 -6.46 11.92 0.78
N VAL A 14 -5.95 11.02 -0.07
CA VAL A 14 -5.93 11.25 -1.54
C VAL A 14 -7.33 11.36 -2.10
N LYS A 15 -8.23 10.45 -1.71
CA LYS A 15 -9.62 10.43 -2.16
C LYS A 15 -10.44 11.60 -1.60
N ALA A 16 -10.17 12.01 -0.36
CA ALA A 16 -10.78 13.17 0.28
C ALA A 16 -10.30 14.51 -0.32
N GLY A 17 -9.17 14.50 -1.04
CA GLY A 17 -8.57 15.73 -1.56
C GLY A 17 -7.81 16.53 -0.51
N ASP A 18 -7.54 15.95 0.67
CA ASP A 18 -6.82 16.61 1.77
C ASP A 18 -5.40 17.02 1.38
N LEU A 19 -4.81 16.31 0.41
CA LEU A 19 -3.53 16.67 -0.19
C LEU A 19 -3.57 17.98 -0.99
N LYS A 20 -4.75 18.54 -1.26
CA LYS A 20 -4.93 19.83 -1.94
C LYS A 20 -5.42 20.93 -0.99
N HIS A 21 -5.75 20.60 0.27
CA HIS A 21 -6.22 21.58 1.25
C HIS A 21 -5.04 22.37 1.85
N PRO A 22 -5.07 23.72 1.83
CA PRO A 22 -3.92 24.54 2.24
C PRO A 22 -3.52 24.39 3.72
N PHE A 23 -4.46 24.00 4.60
CA PHE A 23 -4.21 23.85 6.04
C PHE A 23 -3.75 22.44 6.47
N SER A 24 -4.17 21.38 5.77
CA SER A 24 -3.92 19.99 6.17
C SER A 24 -2.93 19.24 5.26
N HIS A 25 -2.62 19.81 4.09
CA HIS A 25 -1.76 19.21 3.07
C HIS A 25 -0.37 18.79 3.59
N LYS A 26 0.26 19.61 4.45
CA LYS A 26 1.63 19.32 4.93
C LYS A 26 1.70 18.10 5.83
N VAL A 27 0.77 17.99 6.79
CA VAL A 27 0.71 16.85 7.72
C VAL A 27 0.33 15.59 6.96
N ALA A 28 -0.71 15.66 6.12
CA ALA A 28 -1.14 14.53 5.30
C ALA A 28 -0.04 14.05 4.34
N LEU A 29 0.80 14.94 3.78
CA LEU A 29 1.94 14.54 2.97
C LEU A 29 3.04 13.83 3.78
N VAL A 30 3.30 14.28 5.00
CA VAL A 30 4.30 13.62 5.88
C VAL A 30 3.80 12.25 6.27
N GLU A 31 2.56 12.13 6.72
CA GLU A 31 1.93 10.85 7.09
C GLU A 31 1.85 9.89 5.90
N ALA A 32 1.38 10.36 4.74
CA ALA A 32 1.39 9.56 3.52
C ALA A 32 2.82 9.18 3.12
N GLY A 33 3.77 10.09 3.32
CA GLY A 33 5.18 9.87 3.05
C GLY A 33 5.78 8.74 3.88
N LEU A 34 5.48 8.72 5.19
CA LEU A 34 5.86 7.67 6.14
C LEU A 34 5.12 6.36 5.86
N ALA A 35 3.82 6.43 5.60
CA ALA A 35 3.02 5.27 5.24
C ALA A 35 3.54 4.59 3.97
N VAL A 36 3.93 5.34 2.93
CA VAL A 36 4.53 4.75 1.71
C VAL A 36 5.82 3.99 2.05
N LEU A 37 6.67 4.54 2.91
CA LEU A 37 7.90 3.89 3.37
C LEU A 37 7.59 2.61 4.16
N PHE A 38 6.66 2.68 5.11
CA PHE A 38 6.22 1.54 5.91
C PHE A 38 5.64 0.42 5.02
N VAL A 39 4.73 0.77 4.11
CA VAL A 39 4.12 -0.17 3.18
C VAL A 39 5.16 -0.80 2.28
N LYS A 40 6.14 -0.04 1.78
CA LYS A 40 7.24 -0.58 0.97
C LYS A 40 8.08 -1.60 1.75
N HIS A 41 8.41 -1.30 3.01
CA HIS A 41 9.17 -2.20 3.87
C HIS A 41 8.43 -3.52 4.11
N GLU A 42 7.15 -3.42 4.52
CA GLU A 42 6.30 -4.59 4.78
C GLU A 42 6.04 -5.43 3.53
N VAL A 43 5.80 -4.79 2.38
CA VAL A 43 5.61 -5.49 1.09
C VAL A 43 6.89 -6.21 0.68
N GLY A 44 8.06 -5.63 0.91
CA GLY A 44 9.35 -6.29 0.66
C GLY A 44 9.56 -7.52 1.55
N LEU A 45 9.22 -7.44 2.84
CA LEU A 45 9.23 -8.59 3.74
C LEU A 45 8.25 -9.67 3.28
N ALA A 46 7.02 -9.29 2.94
CA ALA A 46 6.02 -10.21 2.41
C ALA A 46 6.46 -10.87 1.11
N LEU A 47 7.20 -10.16 0.23
CA LEU A 47 7.76 -10.72 -0.99
C LEU A 47 8.82 -11.78 -0.68
N HIS A 48 9.73 -11.50 0.25
CA HIS A 48 10.76 -12.45 0.68
C HIS A 48 10.14 -13.71 1.30
N ASP A 49 9.16 -13.54 2.19
CA ASP A 49 8.43 -14.67 2.78
C ASP A 49 7.63 -15.46 1.74
N ALA A 50 7.01 -14.76 0.78
CA ALA A 50 6.26 -15.39 -0.30
C ALA A 50 7.15 -16.19 -1.26
N GLN A 51 8.40 -15.76 -1.48
CA GLN A 51 9.38 -16.51 -2.27
C GLN A 51 9.82 -17.79 -1.56
N SER A 52 9.92 -17.75 -0.23
CA SER A 52 10.28 -18.89 0.62
C SER A 52 9.13 -19.89 0.81
N SER A 53 7.88 -19.48 0.63
CA SER A 53 6.69 -20.32 0.83
C SER A 53 6.09 -20.87 -0.48
N PRO A 54 5.93 -22.19 -0.64
CA PRO A 54 5.29 -22.79 -1.82
C PRO A 54 3.83 -22.35 -2.03
N LEU A 55 3.12 -22.03 -0.94
CA LEU A 55 1.71 -21.61 -0.98
C LEU A 55 1.56 -20.14 -1.44
N LEU A 56 2.48 -19.28 -1.02
CA LEU A 56 2.45 -17.85 -1.33
C LEU A 56 3.19 -17.49 -2.61
N ARG A 57 3.91 -18.44 -3.22
CA ARG A 57 4.63 -18.27 -4.49
C ARG A 57 3.77 -17.72 -5.63
N LYS A 58 2.48 -18.05 -5.66
CA LYS A 58 1.53 -17.51 -6.65
C LYS A 58 1.24 -16.02 -6.45
N LEU A 59 1.44 -15.51 -5.24
CA LEU A 59 1.29 -14.10 -4.90
C LEU A 59 2.58 -13.29 -5.11
N VAL A 60 3.73 -13.91 -5.36
CA VAL A 60 5.00 -13.21 -5.62
C VAL A 60 4.85 -12.21 -6.77
N SER A 61 4.31 -12.65 -7.91
CA SER A 61 4.10 -11.79 -9.09
C SER A 61 3.23 -10.56 -8.78
N PRO A 62 2.01 -10.70 -8.22
CA PRO A 62 1.19 -9.54 -7.89
C PRO A 62 1.79 -8.69 -6.75
N ILE A 63 2.52 -9.27 -5.79
CA ILE A 63 3.23 -8.51 -4.74
C ILE A 63 4.36 -7.67 -5.33
N THR A 64 5.17 -8.23 -6.24
CA THR A 64 6.22 -7.47 -6.96
C THR A 64 5.63 -6.33 -7.80
N ALA A 65 4.49 -6.58 -8.47
CA ALA A 65 3.79 -5.54 -9.20
C ALA A 65 3.29 -4.42 -8.27
N LEU A 66 2.78 -4.77 -7.09
CA LEU A 66 2.38 -3.79 -6.07
C LEU A 66 3.59 -2.98 -5.55
N GLU A 67 4.74 -3.62 -5.32
CA GLU A 67 5.96 -2.95 -4.88
C GLU A 67 6.40 -1.87 -5.89
N ALA A 68 6.41 -2.21 -7.18
CA ALA A 68 6.71 -1.26 -8.25
C ALA A 68 5.72 -0.07 -8.23
N LYS A 69 4.43 -0.35 -8.04
CA LYS A 69 3.40 0.69 -7.93
C LYS A 69 3.54 1.56 -6.69
N ILE A 70 3.98 0.99 -5.56
CA ILE A 70 4.31 1.75 -4.36
C ILE A 70 5.46 2.71 -4.63
N GLY A 71 6.46 2.29 -5.41
CA GLY A 71 7.52 3.17 -5.91
C GLY A 71 7.01 4.36 -6.73
N GLU A 72 5.96 4.14 -7.53
CA GLU A 72 5.29 5.18 -8.34
C GLU A 72 4.35 6.10 -7.53
N LEU A 73 4.06 5.79 -6.26
CA LEU A 73 3.16 6.61 -5.44
C LEU A 73 3.70 8.02 -5.19
N LYS A 74 5.02 8.18 -5.16
CA LYS A 74 5.67 9.49 -5.03
C LYS A 74 6.19 9.93 -6.40
N SER A 75 5.74 11.09 -6.86
CA SER A 75 6.26 11.75 -8.06
C SER A 75 6.48 13.23 -7.77
N GLY A 76 7.71 13.73 -8.01
CA GLY A 76 8.04 15.15 -7.82
C GLY A 76 7.82 15.69 -6.39
N GLY A 77 7.98 14.85 -5.36
CA GLY A 77 7.74 15.23 -3.96
C GLY A 77 6.26 15.24 -3.53
N GLN A 78 5.35 14.82 -4.40
CA GLN A 78 3.91 14.73 -4.12
C GLN A 78 3.41 13.30 -4.28
N ILE A 79 2.30 12.99 -3.63
CA ILE A 79 1.59 11.71 -3.82
C ILE A 79 0.79 11.78 -5.13
N ASN A 80 0.99 10.80 -6.02
CA ASN A 80 0.28 10.68 -7.28
C ASN A 80 -1.09 9.99 -7.08
N PRO A 81 -2.23 10.71 -7.23
CA PRO A 81 -3.57 10.14 -6.97
C PRO A 81 -3.94 8.97 -7.88
N THR A 82 -3.47 9.00 -9.12
CA THR A 82 -3.71 7.93 -10.09
C THR A 82 -2.96 6.66 -9.68
N ALA A 83 -1.69 6.79 -9.28
CA ALA A 83 -0.90 5.67 -8.79
C ALA A 83 -1.52 5.06 -7.52
N VAL A 84 -2.03 5.90 -6.61
CA VAL A 84 -2.74 5.46 -5.40
C VAL A 84 -3.99 4.65 -5.75
N THR A 85 -4.79 5.12 -6.70
CA THR A 85 -5.99 4.40 -7.13
C THR A 85 -5.66 3.06 -7.77
N GLN A 86 -4.60 3.00 -8.58
CA GLN A 86 -4.11 1.75 -9.18
C GLN A 86 -3.58 0.78 -8.11
N ALA A 87 -2.76 1.26 -7.17
CA ALA A 87 -2.24 0.46 -6.06
C ALA A 87 -3.36 -0.13 -5.20
N ASN A 88 -4.45 0.63 -4.97
CA ASN A 88 -5.64 0.12 -4.29
C ASN A 88 -6.28 -1.06 -5.04
N GLY A 89 -6.38 -0.98 -6.37
CA GLY A 89 -6.85 -2.09 -7.20
C GLY A 89 -5.95 -3.33 -7.08
N SER A 90 -4.63 -3.14 -7.14
CA SER A 90 -3.66 -4.23 -6.96
C SER A 90 -3.77 -4.89 -5.58
N ILE A 91 -3.94 -4.11 -4.51
CA ILE A 91 -4.19 -4.62 -3.16
C ILE A 91 -5.46 -5.48 -3.14
N GLY A 92 -6.55 -5.02 -3.77
CA GLY A 92 -7.78 -5.80 -3.90
C GLY A 92 -7.54 -7.16 -4.57
N SER A 93 -6.81 -7.19 -5.68
CA SER A 93 -6.46 -8.43 -6.39
C SER A 93 -5.59 -9.37 -5.55
N ILE A 94 -4.63 -8.83 -4.78
CA ILE A 94 -3.79 -9.62 -3.87
C ILE A 94 -4.64 -10.22 -2.75
N LYS A 95 -5.54 -9.44 -2.13
CA LYS A 95 -6.45 -9.94 -1.09
C LYS A 95 -7.35 -11.05 -1.62
N GLN A 96 -7.89 -10.89 -2.83
CA GLN A 96 -8.70 -11.91 -3.49
C GLN A 96 -7.89 -13.19 -3.72
N GLY A 97 -6.67 -13.07 -4.26
CA GLY A 97 -5.78 -14.20 -4.51
C GLY A 97 -5.36 -14.93 -3.23
N ALA A 98 -5.09 -14.17 -2.16
CA ALA A 98 -4.71 -14.71 -0.86
C ALA A 98 -5.89 -15.44 -0.19
N SER A 99 -7.09 -14.87 -0.26
CA SER A 99 -8.32 -15.50 0.21
C SER A 99 -8.61 -16.81 -0.53
N SER A 100 -8.47 -16.83 -1.86
CA SER A 100 -8.60 -18.05 -2.66
C SER A 100 -7.54 -19.11 -2.35
N ALA A 101 -6.38 -18.71 -1.80
CA ALA A 101 -5.34 -19.60 -1.31
C ALA A 101 -5.55 -20.03 0.17
N GLY A 102 -6.67 -19.66 0.79
CA GLY A 102 -6.99 -19.99 2.18
C GLY A 102 -6.31 -19.09 3.22
N GLN A 103 -5.71 -17.98 2.80
CA GLN A 103 -4.99 -17.02 3.66
C GLN A 103 -5.62 -15.62 3.51
N PRO A 104 -6.80 -15.36 4.11
CA PRO A 104 -7.45 -14.07 4.00
C PRO A 104 -6.59 -12.97 4.63
N VAL A 105 -6.33 -11.90 3.87
CA VAL A 105 -5.55 -10.77 4.37
C VAL A 105 -6.46 -9.83 5.15
N THR A 106 -6.20 -9.72 6.45
CA THR A 106 -6.89 -8.77 7.33
C THR A 106 -6.16 -7.43 7.32
N GLU A 107 -6.91 -6.37 7.07
CA GLU A 107 -6.40 -5.00 7.17
C GLU A 107 -6.44 -4.55 8.62
N GLN A 108 -5.29 -4.10 9.11
CA GLN A 108 -5.16 -3.48 10.42
C GLN A 108 -4.43 -2.17 10.23
N VAL A 109 -4.96 -1.10 10.81
CA VAL A 109 -4.30 0.20 10.81
C VAL A 109 -3.20 0.14 11.87
N PRO A 110 -1.93 0.40 11.52
CA PRO A 110 -0.88 0.47 12.51
C PRO A 110 -1.15 1.65 13.46
N SER A 111 -1.06 1.39 14.77
CA SER A 111 -1.30 2.38 15.83
C SER A 111 -0.25 3.52 15.81
N HIS A 112 0.95 3.21 15.29
CA HIS A 112 2.09 4.12 15.18
C HIS A 112 2.79 3.87 13.83
N LEU A 113 3.15 4.96 13.13
CA LEU A 113 4.01 4.97 11.94
C LEU A 113 5.38 5.52 12.30
#